data_AF-A0A179ID88-F1
#
_entry.id   AF-A0A179ID88-F1
#
_cell.length_a   1.000
_cell.length_b   1.000
_cell.length_c   1.000
_cell.angle_alpha   90.00
_cell.angle_beta   90.00
_cell.angle_gamma   90.00
#
_symmetry.space_group_name_H-M   'P 1'
#
loop_
_entity.id
_entity.type
_entity.pdbx_description
1 polymer ?
#
loop_
_entity_poly.entity_id
_entity_poly.type
_entity_poly.pdbx_seq_one_letter_code
_entity_poly.pdbx_strand_id
1 'polypeptide(L)'
;MAPRLLAFPTPLSSADLLGGAKQEWQQQPHLVGRNLQHPNHTQQVTLGVIAAYVVVIAILWNVPYVKNILWPFKSHRETRMKSSIQLTKSLVLSRQMLVIAFHEFGHAITAVCTGGRVKSISLDPNEGGVTKMVGGISAITLPAGYLGSSIIGALLTFCGFNIVASKIASIVLGVCFLLTLWWGKRDWLTVLTVLLAVALLIACWFIKHAEALRFVVLFIGVMSSLYSVWDICDDLIMRKVNSSDASVFAKRYGGSSQCWGVIWSIISVLVMAVGIVAGLAAFSQSFEQQQEDSKHFIPT
;
A
#
# COMPACT_ATOMS: atom_id res chain seq x y z
N MET A 1 -40.58 -8.59 71.49
CA MET A 1 -39.49 -8.78 70.50
C MET A 1 -39.71 -10.11 69.80
N ALA A 2 -40.11 -10.09 68.53
CA ALA A 2 -40.19 -11.28 67.68
C ALA A 2 -39.14 -11.14 66.56
N PRO A 3 -38.42 -12.20 66.18
CA PRO A 3 -37.35 -12.11 65.18
C PRO A 3 -37.93 -11.97 63.76
N ARG A 4 -37.37 -11.05 62.97
CA ARG A 4 -37.64 -10.94 61.53
C ARG A 4 -37.04 -12.16 60.82
N LEU A 5 -37.89 -13.00 60.24
CA LEU A 5 -37.50 -14.07 59.32
C LEU A 5 -36.86 -13.46 58.05
N LEU A 6 -35.65 -13.90 57.72
CA LEU A 6 -35.01 -13.64 56.43
C LEU A 6 -35.78 -14.38 55.33
N ALA A 7 -36.37 -13.63 54.39
CA ALA A 7 -36.99 -14.19 53.22
C ALA A 7 -35.91 -14.84 52.32
N PHE A 8 -36.07 -16.13 52.02
CA PHE A 8 -35.27 -16.79 50.99
C PHE A 8 -35.57 -16.15 49.63
N PRO A 9 -34.57 -15.94 48.75
CA PRO A 9 -34.84 -15.49 47.40
C PRO A 9 -35.69 -16.55 46.69
N THR A 10 -36.78 -16.11 46.08
CA THR A 10 -37.62 -16.93 45.20
C THR A 10 -36.75 -17.55 44.09
N PRO A 11 -36.92 -18.84 43.74
CA PRO A 11 -36.20 -19.43 42.62
C PRO A 11 -36.54 -18.65 41.35
N LEU A 12 -35.51 -18.19 40.64
CA LEU A 12 -35.65 -17.57 39.32
C LEU A 12 -36.45 -18.50 38.41
N SER A 13 -37.52 -17.97 37.82
CA SER A 13 -38.32 -18.72 36.86
C SER A 13 -37.44 -19.10 35.66
N SER A 14 -37.67 -20.28 35.08
CA SER A 14 -37.03 -20.67 33.83
C SER A 14 -37.27 -19.66 32.71
N ALA A 15 -38.36 -18.88 32.77
CA ALA A 15 -38.64 -17.77 31.87
C ALA A 15 -37.68 -16.57 32.06
N ASP A 16 -37.25 -16.29 33.29
CA ASP A 16 -36.35 -15.17 33.60
C ASP A 16 -34.91 -15.50 33.22
N LEU A 17 -34.49 -16.75 33.44
CA LEU A 17 -33.19 -17.26 32.98
C LEU A 17 -33.11 -17.30 31.46
N LEU A 18 -34.18 -17.71 30.78
CA LEU A 18 -34.25 -17.66 29.32
C LEU A 18 -34.34 -16.23 28.79
N GLY A 19 -35.02 -15.32 29.49
CA GLY A 19 -35.10 -13.90 29.14
C GLY A 19 -33.74 -13.21 29.23
N GLY A 20 -33.02 -13.40 30.35
CA GLY A 20 -31.67 -12.89 30.57
C GLY A 20 -30.65 -13.49 29.60
N ALA A 21 -30.69 -14.81 29.38
CA ALA A 21 -29.85 -15.46 28.38
C ALA A 21 -30.16 -14.92 26.98
N LYS A 22 -31.43 -14.75 26.60
CA LYS A 22 -31.83 -14.22 25.28
C LYS A 22 -31.36 -12.77 25.10
N GLN A 23 -31.28 -11.98 26.17
CA GLN A 23 -30.69 -10.64 26.16
C GLN A 23 -29.16 -10.67 26.02
N GLU A 24 -28.46 -11.60 26.68
CA GLU A 24 -27.01 -11.84 26.50
C GLU A 24 -26.66 -12.35 25.09
N TRP A 25 -27.47 -13.25 24.52
CA TRP A 25 -27.32 -13.73 23.14
C TRP A 25 -27.58 -12.61 22.11
N GLN A 26 -28.42 -11.62 22.43
CA GLN A 26 -28.64 -10.46 21.56
C GLN A 26 -27.55 -9.37 21.68
N GLN A 27 -26.74 -9.40 22.74
CA GLN A 27 -25.64 -8.45 22.96
C GLN A 27 -24.27 -8.96 22.50
N GLN A 28 -24.22 -10.13 21.85
CA GLN A 28 -23.02 -10.64 21.22
C GLN A 28 -22.73 -9.87 19.91
N PRO A 29 -21.65 -9.07 19.80
CA PRO A 29 -21.36 -8.27 18.61
C PRO A 29 -20.81 -9.11 17.44
N HIS A 30 -21.03 -10.43 17.44
CA HIS A 30 -20.37 -11.32 16.52
C HIS A 30 -21.35 -11.85 15.47
N LEU A 31 -20.93 -11.68 14.21
CA LEU A 31 -21.53 -12.24 13.00
C LEU A 31 -22.77 -11.49 12.49
N VAL A 32 -22.73 -10.15 12.46
CA VAL A 32 -23.43 -9.45 11.35
C VAL A 32 -22.88 -10.04 10.07
N GLY A 33 -23.70 -10.82 9.35
CA GLY A 33 -23.34 -11.38 8.06
C GLY A 33 -22.84 -10.23 7.19
N ARG A 34 -21.54 -10.24 6.88
CA ARG A 34 -20.88 -9.14 6.16
C ARG A 34 -21.44 -9.12 4.75
N ASN A 35 -22.45 -8.29 4.53
CA ASN A 35 -23.14 -8.23 3.26
C ASN A 35 -22.31 -7.41 2.26
N LEU A 36 -21.51 -8.10 1.45
CA LEU A 36 -20.73 -7.48 0.38
C LEU A 36 -21.60 -6.87 -0.74
N GLN A 37 -22.89 -7.20 -0.81
CA GLN A 37 -23.81 -6.62 -1.80
C GLN A 37 -24.28 -5.21 -1.41
N HIS A 38 -24.21 -4.84 -0.12
CA HIS A 38 -24.62 -3.52 0.37
C HIS A 38 -23.52 -2.90 1.24
N PRO A 39 -22.46 -2.36 0.62
CA PRO A 39 -21.39 -1.69 1.36
C PRO A 39 -21.91 -0.47 2.12
N ASN A 40 -21.41 -0.27 3.34
CA ASN A 40 -21.74 0.88 4.19
C ASN A 40 -21.30 2.20 3.52
N HIS A 41 -21.86 3.34 3.91
CA HIS A 41 -21.52 4.66 3.35
C HIS A 41 -20.00 4.93 3.40
N THR A 42 -19.33 4.58 4.50
CA THR A 42 -17.87 4.68 4.63
C THR A 42 -17.11 3.85 3.59
N GLN A 43 -17.58 2.65 3.30
CA GLN A 43 -17.00 1.78 2.29
C GLN A 43 -17.25 2.31 0.88
N GLN A 44 -18.47 2.80 0.59
CA GLN A 44 -18.82 3.43 -0.68
C GLN A 44 -17.95 4.67 -0.96
N VAL A 45 -17.77 5.55 0.04
CA VAL A 45 -16.88 6.71 -0.06
C VAL A 45 -15.44 6.27 -0.32
N THR A 46 -14.96 5.27 0.41
CA THR A 46 -13.58 4.76 0.25
C THR A 46 -13.38 4.16 -1.15
N LEU A 47 -14.34 3.38 -1.66
CA LEU A 47 -14.30 2.85 -3.03
C LEU A 47 -14.38 3.96 -4.08
N GLY A 48 -15.24 4.96 -3.88
CA GLY A 48 -15.33 6.14 -4.74
C GLY A 48 -14.01 6.91 -4.80
N VAL A 49 -13.31 7.05 -3.67
CA VAL A 49 -11.98 7.66 -3.61
C VAL A 49 -10.94 6.80 -4.33
N ILE A 50 -10.94 5.48 -4.15
CA ILE A 50 -10.04 4.57 -4.89
C ILE A 50 -10.27 4.72 -6.40
N ALA A 51 -11.53 4.71 -6.85
CA ALA A 51 -11.86 4.88 -8.26
C ALA A 51 -11.39 6.24 -8.79
N ALA A 52 -11.62 7.32 -8.02
CA ALA A 52 -11.13 8.65 -8.35
C ALA A 52 -9.60 8.68 -8.46
N TYR A 53 -8.87 8.04 -7.53
CA TYR A 53 -7.42 7.91 -7.61
C TYR A 53 -6.98 7.17 -8.87
N VAL A 54 -7.55 6.00 -9.16
CA VAL A 54 -7.22 5.22 -10.37
C VAL A 54 -7.41 6.09 -11.63
N VAL A 55 -8.52 6.82 -11.74
CA VAL A 55 -8.81 7.69 -12.89
C VAL A 55 -7.83 8.86 -12.96
N VAL A 56 -7.59 9.57 -11.86
CA VAL A 56 -6.65 10.71 -11.82
C VAL A 56 -5.25 10.24 -12.22
N ILE A 57 -4.81 9.09 -11.71
CA ILE A 57 -3.51 8.50 -12.01
C ILE A 57 -3.42 8.13 -13.49
N ALA A 58 -4.44 7.46 -14.04
CA ALA A 58 -4.49 7.10 -15.45
C ALA A 58 -4.49 8.33 -16.37
N ILE A 59 -5.23 9.39 -16.02
CA ILE A 59 -5.20 10.66 -16.75
C ILE A 59 -3.81 11.29 -16.67
N LEU A 60 -3.23 11.40 -15.48
CA LEU A 60 -1.89 11.96 -15.29
C LEU A 60 -0.84 11.20 -16.11
N TRP A 61 -0.99 9.88 -16.31
CA TRP A 61 -0.12 9.09 -17.18
C TRP A 61 -0.36 9.28 -18.67
N ASN A 62 -1.61 9.49 -19.09
CA ASN A 62 -1.95 9.65 -20.50
C ASN A 62 -1.73 11.08 -21.04
N VAL A 63 -1.51 12.08 -20.18
CA VAL A 63 -1.24 13.45 -20.63
C VAL A 63 0.21 13.57 -21.13
N PRO A 64 0.44 13.81 -22.45
CA PRO A 64 1.79 13.83 -23.03
C PRO A 64 2.68 14.97 -22.48
N TYR A 65 2.07 16.06 -22.01
CA TYR A 65 2.78 17.14 -21.31
C TYR A 65 3.36 16.69 -19.96
N VAL A 66 2.68 15.77 -19.26
CA VAL A 66 3.19 15.18 -18.03
C VAL A 66 4.34 14.23 -18.35
N LYS A 67 4.31 13.50 -19.47
CA LYS A 67 5.46 12.71 -19.95
C LYS A 67 6.69 13.58 -20.28
N ASN A 68 6.49 14.73 -20.91
CA ASN A 68 7.57 15.69 -21.21
C ASN A 68 8.07 16.45 -19.97
N ILE A 69 7.25 16.59 -18.93
CA ILE A 69 7.62 17.20 -17.65
C ILE A 69 8.27 16.16 -16.72
N LEU A 70 7.67 14.99 -16.55
CA LEU A 70 8.15 13.89 -15.70
C LEU A 70 9.38 13.19 -16.25
N TRP A 71 9.51 13.12 -17.59
CA TRP A 71 10.55 12.32 -18.24
C TRP A 71 11.34 13.06 -19.33
N PRO A 72 12.02 14.17 -19.02
CA PRO A 72 13.01 14.71 -19.93
C PRO A 72 14.36 14.08 -19.58
N PHE A 73 14.82 13.17 -20.43
CA PHE A 73 16.24 12.82 -20.61
C PHE A 73 16.86 11.79 -19.65
N LYS A 74 16.79 10.53 -20.10
CA LYS A 74 17.98 9.66 -20.10
C LYS A 74 18.96 10.21 -21.16
N SER A 75 19.69 11.29 -20.85
CA SER A 75 20.89 11.73 -21.56
C SER A 75 21.46 13.00 -20.89
N HIS A 76 22.78 13.02 -20.72
CA HIS A 76 23.59 14.17 -20.28
C HIS A 76 23.21 15.48 -21.00
N ARG A 77 22.46 16.36 -20.35
CA ARG A 77 22.82 17.77 -20.23
C ARG A 77 21.90 18.51 -19.26
N GLU A 78 22.56 19.09 -18.27
CA GLU A 78 22.06 20.11 -17.37
C GLU A 78 21.57 21.32 -18.17
N THR A 79 20.25 21.53 -18.24
CA THR A 79 19.68 22.80 -18.69
C THR A 79 18.64 23.30 -17.70
N ARG A 80 19.08 24.29 -16.92
CA ARG A 80 18.36 25.36 -16.22
C ARG A 80 16.83 25.35 -16.43
N MET A 81 16.11 24.59 -15.59
CA MET A 81 14.66 24.50 -15.62
C MET A 81 14.07 25.26 -14.41
N LYS A 82 12.97 26.00 -14.61
CA LYS A 82 12.33 26.86 -13.60
C LYS A 82 12.01 26.09 -12.32
N SER A 83 12.24 26.70 -11.16
CA SER A 83 12.19 26.08 -9.82
C SER A 83 10.90 25.30 -9.54
N SER A 84 9.74 25.81 -9.96
CA SER A 84 8.44 25.13 -9.77
C SER A 84 8.32 23.82 -10.57
N ILE A 85 8.88 23.78 -11.78
CA ILE A 85 8.88 22.59 -12.64
C ILE A 85 9.84 21.52 -12.07
N GLN A 86 10.96 21.93 -11.46
CA GLN A 86 11.88 21.00 -10.78
C GLN A 86 11.24 20.37 -9.54
N LEU A 87 10.47 21.14 -8.76
CA LEU A 87 9.82 20.67 -7.55
C LEU A 87 8.71 19.65 -7.87
N THR A 88 7.88 19.92 -8.88
CA THR A 88 6.86 18.96 -9.35
C THR A 88 7.48 17.68 -9.89
N LYS A 89 8.60 17.77 -10.63
CA LYS A 89 9.36 16.59 -11.08
C LYS A 89 9.89 15.78 -9.91
N SER A 90 10.55 16.44 -8.97
CA SER A 90 11.16 15.79 -7.83
C SER A 90 10.13 15.08 -6.95
N LEU A 91 8.94 15.65 -6.76
CA LEU A 91 7.84 15.04 -5.99
C LEU A 91 7.21 13.81 -6.66
N VAL A 92 7.27 13.73 -7.99
CA VAL A 92 6.79 12.54 -8.70
C VAL A 92 7.89 11.48 -8.72
N LEU A 93 9.13 11.87 -9.01
CA LEU A 93 10.31 11.00 -8.92
C LEU A 93 10.46 10.38 -7.53
N SER A 94 10.26 11.13 -6.45
CA SER A 94 10.39 10.60 -5.09
C SER A 94 9.36 9.50 -4.77
N ARG A 95 8.13 9.64 -5.27
CA ARG A 95 7.10 8.60 -5.12
C ARG A 95 7.40 7.37 -5.97
N GLN A 96 7.99 7.55 -7.14
CA GLN A 96 8.47 6.44 -7.98
C GLN A 96 9.60 5.67 -7.30
N MET A 97 10.56 6.39 -6.68
CA MET A 97 11.67 5.76 -5.96
C MET A 97 11.20 4.87 -4.82
N LEU A 98 10.11 5.20 -4.14
CA LEU A 98 9.52 4.32 -3.12
C LEU A 98 9.01 3.01 -3.74
N VAL A 99 8.28 3.09 -4.86
CA VAL A 99 7.74 1.89 -5.52
C VAL A 99 8.86 1.02 -6.07
N ILE A 100 9.88 1.64 -6.66
CA ILE A 100 11.11 0.96 -7.10
C ILE A 100 11.83 0.35 -5.90
N ALA A 101 11.88 1.02 -4.75
CA ALA A 101 12.44 0.43 -3.53
C ALA A 101 11.66 -0.81 -3.07
N PHE A 102 10.32 -0.80 -3.15
CA PHE A 102 9.52 -1.99 -2.87
C PHE A 102 9.76 -3.13 -3.86
N HIS A 103 10.00 -2.80 -5.14
CA HIS A 103 10.41 -3.77 -6.17
C HIS A 103 11.74 -4.43 -5.79
N GLU A 104 12.78 -3.64 -5.52
CA GLU A 104 14.09 -4.15 -5.10
C GLU A 104 14.03 -4.93 -3.77
N PHE A 105 13.18 -4.49 -2.84
CA PHE A 105 12.96 -5.19 -1.59
C PHE A 105 12.30 -6.56 -1.79
N GLY A 106 11.40 -6.70 -2.78
CA GLY A 106 10.82 -7.98 -3.17
C GLY A 106 11.87 -8.98 -3.65
N HIS A 107 12.81 -8.54 -4.49
CA HIS A 107 13.97 -9.36 -4.87
C HIS A 107 14.81 -9.74 -3.64
N ALA A 108 15.10 -8.77 -2.76
CA ALA A 108 15.91 -8.99 -1.59
C ALA A 108 15.31 -10.02 -0.60
N ILE A 109 14.02 -9.89 -0.28
CA ILE A 109 13.33 -10.82 0.62
C ILE A 109 13.34 -12.23 0.03
N THR A 110 12.92 -12.37 -1.22
CA THR A 110 12.79 -13.69 -1.84
C THR A 110 14.15 -14.34 -2.09
N ALA A 111 15.20 -13.56 -2.36
CA ALA A 111 16.56 -14.04 -2.38
C ALA A 111 16.95 -14.66 -1.04
N VAL A 112 16.74 -13.95 0.07
CA VAL A 112 17.06 -14.47 1.41
C VAL A 112 16.22 -15.70 1.75
N CYS A 113 14.90 -15.66 1.50
CA CYS A 113 14.00 -16.78 1.77
C CYS A 113 14.32 -18.04 0.96
N THR A 114 14.89 -17.89 -0.23
CA THR A 114 15.28 -19.03 -1.09
C THR A 114 16.75 -19.46 -0.91
N GLY A 115 17.42 -18.98 0.15
CA GLY A 115 18.78 -19.38 0.50
C GLY A 115 19.88 -18.59 -0.22
N GLY A 116 19.53 -17.52 -0.92
CA GLY A 116 20.46 -16.55 -1.50
C GLY A 116 20.93 -15.49 -0.49
N ARG A 117 21.86 -14.64 -0.93
CA ARG A 117 22.39 -13.50 -0.16
C ARG A 117 22.33 -12.22 -0.98
N VAL A 118 21.87 -11.14 -0.35
CA VAL A 118 21.85 -9.79 -0.94
C VAL A 118 23.18 -9.11 -0.64
N LYS A 119 23.91 -8.70 -1.68
CA LYS A 119 25.19 -7.99 -1.55
C LYS A 119 24.99 -6.48 -1.42
N SER A 120 24.11 -5.91 -2.23
CA SER A 120 23.82 -4.48 -2.20
C SER A 120 22.52 -4.18 -2.95
N ILE A 121 21.77 -3.20 -2.46
CA ILE A 121 20.62 -2.60 -3.16
C ILE A 121 21.03 -1.17 -3.50
N SER A 122 20.79 -0.75 -4.74
CA SER A 122 21.04 0.62 -5.17
C SER A 122 19.79 1.16 -5.87
N LEU A 123 19.45 2.41 -5.56
CA LEU A 123 18.30 3.11 -6.12
C LEU A 123 18.79 4.38 -6.82
N ASP A 124 18.61 4.43 -8.13
CA ASP A 124 18.93 5.58 -8.97
C ASP A 124 17.63 6.19 -9.54
N PRO A 125 17.37 7.49 -9.33
CA PRO A 125 16.20 8.16 -9.91
C PRO A 125 16.16 8.10 -11.45
N ASN A 126 17.32 8.00 -12.12
CA ASN A 126 17.45 8.06 -13.57
C ASN A 126 17.59 6.67 -14.21
N GLU A 127 18.17 5.72 -13.48
CA GLU A 127 18.47 4.37 -13.99
C GLU A 127 17.56 3.27 -13.41
N GLY A 128 16.81 3.56 -12.35
CA GLY A 128 15.94 2.61 -11.66
C GLY A 128 16.62 1.94 -10.46
N GLY A 129 16.10 0.79 -10.05
CA GLY A 129 16.65 -0.01 -8.96
C GLY A 129 17.57 -1.13 -9.47
N VAL A 130 18.53 -1.54 -8.64
CA VAL A 130 19.28 -2.78 -8.88
C VAL A 130 19.62 -3.48 -7.57
N THR A 131 19.16 -4.72 -7.45
CA THR A 131 19.50 -5.64 -6.36
C THR A 131 20.57 -6.62 -6.81
N LYS A 132 21.79 -6.46 -6.28
CA LYS A 132 22.87 -7.42 -6.48
C LYS A 132 22.70 -8.55 -5.46
N MET A 133 22.31 -9.72 -5.95
CA MET A 133 22.10 -10.92 -5.15
C MET A 133 22.90 -12.10 -5.71
N VAL A 134 23.27 -13.04 -4.84
CA VAL A 134 23.99 -14.28 -5.18
C VAL A 134 23.25 -15.47 -4.58
N GLY A 135 23.02 -16.49 -5.39
CA GLY A 135 22.21 -17.66 -4.99
C GLY A 135 20.71 -17.35 -4.98
N GLY A 136 19.93 -18.26 -4.41
CA GLY A 136 18.46 -18.21 -4.43
C GLY A 136 17.86 -18.80 -5.71
N ILE A 137 16.54 -19.03 -5.66
CA ILE A 137 15.79 -19.63 -6.77
C ILE A 137 15.29 -18.51 -7.68
N SER A 138 15.95 -18.30 -8.82
CA SER A 138 15.61 -17.18 -9.71
C SER A 138 14.21 -17.24 -10.32
N ALA A 139 13.58 -18.43 -10.36
CA ALA A 139 12.18 -18.56 -10.75
C ALA A 139 11.22 -17.79 -9.81
N ILE A 140 11.60 -17.65 -8.54
CA ILE A 140 10.82 -16.93 -7.53
C ILE A 140 11.32 -15.51 -7.39
N THR A 141 12.64 -15.30 -7.43
CA THR A 141 13.17 -13.96 -7.15
C THR A 141 12.94 -12.96 -8.27
N LEU A 142 12.96 -13.38 -9.55
CA LEU A 142 12.70 -12.48 -10.69
C LEU A 142 11.27 -11.90 -10.67
N PRO A 143 10.18 -12.69 -10.56
CA PRO A 143 8.84 -12.11 -10.46
C PRO A 143 8.60 -11.36 -9.14
N ALA A 144 9.38 -11.65 -8.08
CA ALA A 144 9.18 -11.05 -6.77
C ALA A 144 9.37 -9.54 -6.73
N GLY A 145 10.08 -8.94 -7.68
CA GLY A 145 10.17 -7.49 -7.77
C GLY A 145 8.81 -6.86 -8.07
N TYR A 146 8.27 -7.18 -9.26
CA TYR A 146 6.99 -6.63 -9.70
C TYR A 146 5.84 -7.07 -8.77
N LEU A 147 5.80 -8.35 -8.40
CA LEU A 147 4.74 -8.85 -7.54
C LEU A 147 4.87 -8.35 -6.09
N GLY A 148 6.09 -8.16 -5.58
CA GLY A 148 6.33 -7.65 -4.23
C GLY A 148 5.82 -6.22 -4.04
N SER A 149 6.11 -5.34 -4.99
CA SER A 149 5.58 -3.96 -4.98
C SER A 149 4.06 -3.91 -5.09
N SER A 150 3.46 -4.83 -5.85
CA SER A 150 2.00 -4.99 -5.96
C SER A 150 1.36 -5.48 -4.65
N ILE A 151 1.98 -6.46 -3.97
CA ILE A 151 1.51 -6.98 -2.69
C ILE A 151 1.59 -5.91 -1.60
N ILE A 152 2.71 -5.19 -1.50
CA ILE A 152 2.85 -4.09 -0.53
C ILE A 152 1.82 -2.99 -0.82
N GLY A 153 1.60 -2.66 -2.09
CA GLY A 153 0.56 -1.72 -2.51
C GLY A 153 -0.84 -2.17 -2.10
N ALA A 154 -1.17 -3.45 -2.27
CA ALA A 154 -2.45 -4.02 -1.85
C ALA A 154 -2.62 -4.02 -0.32
N LEU A 155 -1.55 -4.30 0.44
CA LEU A 155 -1.56 -4.23 1.90
C LEU A 155 -1.78 -2.79 2.40
N LEU A 156 -1.10 -1.80 1.81
CA LEU A 156 -1.32 -0.39 2.14
C LEU A 156 -2.74 0.05 1.77
N THR A 157 -3.27 -0.42 0.64
CA THR A 157 -4.66 -0.17 0.23
C THR A 157 -5.64 -0.76 1.24
N PHE A 158 -5.40 -1.99 1.69
CA PHE A 158 -6.17 -2.65 2.75
C PHE A 158 -6.14 -1.86 4.05
N CYS A 159 -4.96 -1.42 4.51
CA CYS A 159 -4.83 -0.58 5.71
C CYS A 159 -5.56 0.77 5.58
N GLY A 160 -5.66 1.30 4.36
CA GLY A 160 -6.39 2.53 4.03
C GLY A 160 -7.91 2.47 4.27
N PHE A 161 -8.49 1.32 4.59
CA PHE A 161 -9.92 1.22 4.94
C PHE A 161 -10.21 1.63 6.39
N ASN A 162 -9.21 1.63 7.28
CA ASN A 162 -9.38 1.91 8.71
C ASN A 162 -8.30 2.88 9.25
N ILE A 163 -8.69 3.77 10.16
CA ILE A 163 -7.78 4.80 10.72
C ILE A 163 -6.64 4.19 11.56
N VAL A 164 -6.94 3.23 12.45
CA VAL A 164 -5.93 2.57 13.30
C VAL A 164 -4.97 1.74 12.46
N ALA A 165 -5.48 0.99 11.49
CA ALA A 165 -4.66 0.26 10.54
C ALA A 165 -3.75 1.20 9.72
N SER A 166 -4.26 2.37 9.31
CA SER A 166 -3.49 3.39 8.61
C SER A 166 -2.41 4.05 9.49
N LYS A 167 -2.68 4.27 10.78
CA LYS A 167 -1.67 4.72 11.76
C LYS A 167 -0.49 3.75 11.79
N ILE A 168 -0.76 2.46 11.99
CA ILE A 168 0.29 1.42 12.01
C ILE A 168 1.03 1.37 10.68
N ALA A 169 0.31 1.35 9.55
CA ALA A 169 0.91 1.32 8.22
C ALA A 169 1.81 2.53 7.95
N SER A 170 1.43 3.72 8.43
CA SER A 170 2.24 4.93 8.24
C SER A 170 3.56 4.93 9.02
N ILE A 171 3.63 4.24 10.17
CA ILE A 171 4.88 4.04 10.91
C ILE A 171 5.83 3.19 10.07
N VAL A 172 5.34 2.06 9.56
CA VAL A 172 6.12 1.16 8.69
C VAL A 172 6.58 1.92 7.44
N LEU A 173 5.67 2.68 6.82
CA LEU A 173 5.96 3.48 5.65
C LEU A 173 7.00 4.58 5.92
N GLY A 174 6.92 5.24 7.08
CA GLY A 174 7.91 6.22 7.52
C GLY A 174 9.30 5.60 7.67
N VAL A 175 9.39 4.40 8.27
CA VAL A 175 10.65 3.65 8.35
C VAL A 175 11.15 3.28 6.95
N CYS A 176 10.29 2.81 6.05
CA CYS A 176 10.67 2.51 4.67
C CYS A 176 11.22 3.76 3.95
N PHE A 177 10.57 4.92 4.11
CA PHE A 177 11.08 6.19 3.57
C PHE A 177 12.44 6.59 4.15
N LEU A 178 12.71 6.33 5.42
CA LEU A 178 14.03 6.59 6.00
C LEU A 178 15.09 5.62 5.46
N LEU A 179 14.73 4.35 5.24
CA LEU A 179 15.64 3.37 4.64
C LEU A 179 15.97 3.68 3.17
N THR A 180 15.05 4.29 2.41
CA THR A 180 15.39 4.72 1.04
C THR A 180 16.45 5.82 1.01
N LEU A 181 16.60 6.63 2.07
CA LEU A 181 17.74 7.57 2.18
C LEU A 181 19.08 6.87 2.37
N TRP A 182 19.08 5.64 2.90
CA TRP A 182 20.30 4.85 3.07
C TRP A 182 20.75 4.20 1.76
N TRP A 183 19.81 3.71 0.94
CA TRP A 183 20.10 3.03 -0.34
C TRP A 183 20.09 3.94 -1.57
N GLY A 184 19.44 5.10 -1.48
CA GLY A 184 19.36 6.08 -2.56
C GLY A 184 20.57 7.00 -2.62
N LYS A 185 20.84 7.55 -3.80
CA LYS A 185 21.81 8.63 -3.97
C LYS A 185 21.39 9.84 -3.11
N ARG A 186 22.34 10.37 -2.33
CA ARG A 186 22.13 11.53 -1.44
C ARG A 186 22.10 12.85 -2.19
N ASP A 187 21.24 12.93 -3.19
CA ASP A 187 20.95 14.20 -3.86
C ASP A 187 20.06 15.05 -2.97
N TRP A 188 20.35 16.34 -2.85
CA TRP A 188 19.62 17.25 -1.95
C TRP A 188 18.11 17.26 -2.23
N LEU A 189 17.70 17.17 -3.51
CA LEU A 189 16.30 17.11 -3.92
C LEU A 189 15.61 15.80 -3.49
N THR A 190 16.30 14.66 -3.57
CA THR A 190 15.79 13.36 -3.10
C THR A 190 15.63 13.37 -1.59
N VAL A 191 16.62 13.90 -0.87
CA VAL A 191 16.55 14.05 0.59
C VAL A 191 15.39 14.97 0.98
N LEU A 192 15.26 16.13 0.34
CA LEU A 192 14.18 17.08 0.60
C LEU A 192 12.81 16.45 0.37
N THR A 193 12.62 15.72 -0.72
CA THR A 193 11.31 15.15 -1.07
C THR A 193 10.92 13.97 -0.18
N VAL A 194 11.87 13.16 0.27
CA VAL A 194 11.62 12.13 1.28
C VAL A 194 11.28 12.77 2.64
N LEU A 195 12.01 13.80 3.05
CA LEU A 195 11.71 14.53 4.28
C LEU A 195 10.32 15.18 4.21
N LEU A 196 9.93 15.76 3.07
CA LEU A 196 8.60 16.30 2.86
C LEU A 196 7.52 15.21 2.91
N ALA A 197 7.78 14.01 2.38
CA ALA A 197 6.84 12.89 2.47
C ALA A 197 6.65 12.42 3.92
N VAL A 198 7.74 12.30 4.68
CA VAL A 198 7.68 11.95 6.12
C VAL A 198 6.98 13.06 6.92
N ALA A 199 7.30 14.33 6.65
CA ALA A 199 6.63 15.46 7.29
C ALA A 199 5.13 15.49 6.98
N LEU A 200 4.72 15.15 5.75
CA LEU A 200 3.31 15.03 5.38
C LEU A 200 2.61 13.91 6.17
N LEU A 201 3.25 12.74 6.33
CA LEU A 201 2.69 11.65 7.14
C LEU A 201 2.50 12.08 8.60
N ILE A 202 3.49 12.77 9.18
CA ILE A 202 3.42 13.29 10.55
C ILE A 202 2.34 14.37 10.66
N ALA A 203 2.26 15.31 9.70
CA ALA A 203 1.24 16.34 9.71
C ALA A 203 -0.18 15.76 9.61
N CYS A 204 -0.39 14.79 8.70
CA CYS A 204 -1.67 14.10 8.56
C CYS A 204 -2.05 13.25 9.77
N TRP A 205 -1.08 12.89 10.63
CA TRP A 205 -1.35 12.20 11.88
C TRP A 205 -2.15 13.08 12.86
N PHE A 206 -1.83 14.37 12.94
CA PHE A 206 -2.49 15.31 13.86
C PHE A 206 -3.78 15.93 13.30
N ILE A 207 -4.03 15.81 12.00
CA ILE A 207 -5.24 16.37 11.37
C ILE A 207 -6.42 15.42 11.61
N LYS A 208 -7.46 15.89 12.30
CA LYS A 208 -8.73 15.17 12.55
C LYS A 208 -8.51 13.73 13.03
N HIS A 209 -7.68 13.53 14.06
CA HIS A 209 -7.35 12.21 14.64
C HIS A 209 -6.94 11.15 13.60
N ALA A 210 -6.11 11.54 12.62
CA ALA A 210 -5.57 10.71 11.54
C ALA A 210 -6.58 10.28 10.46
N GLU A 211 -7.74 10.94 10.33
CA GLU A 211 -8.66 10.69 9.22
C GLU A 211 -8.01 11.00 7.86
N ALA A 212 -7.24 12.10 7.78
CA ALA A 212 -6.52 12.48 6.57
C ALA A 212 -5.41 11.47 6.22
N LEU A 213 -4.72 10.95 7.25
CA LEU A 213 -3.66 9.95 7.09
C LEU A 213 -4.17 8.69 6.39
N ARG A 214 -5.40 8.26 6.73
CA ARG A 214 -6.06 7.12 6.08
C ARG A 214 -6.10 7.26 4.56
N PHE A 215 -6.51 8.43 4.07
CA PHE A 215 -6.59 8.71 2.63
C PHE A 215 -5.23 8.84 1.95
N VAL A 216 -4.20 9.31 2.68
CA VAL A 216 -2.81 9.37 2.19
C VAL A 216 -2.21 7.98 2.05
N VAL A 217 -2.36 7.11 3.06
CA VAL A 217 -1.90 5.72 3.00
C VAL A 217 -2.63 4.96 1.89
N LEU A 218 -3.94 5.16 1.76
CA LEU A 218 -4.75 4.60 0.67
C LEU A 218 -4.23 5.06 -0.70
N PHE A 219 -3.95 6.36 -0.86
CA PHE A 219 -3.37 6.90 -2.09
C PHE A 219 -2.03 6.26 -2.43
N ILE A 220 -1.12 6.14 -1.45
CA ILE A 220 0.20 5.53 -1.64
C ILE A 220 0.07 4.05 -2.02
N GLY A 221 -0.87 3.31 -1.41
CA GLY A 221 -1.14 1.91 -1.76
C GLY A 221 -1.68 1.73 -3.17
N VAL A 222 -2.65 2.54 -3.59
CA VAL A 222 -3.21 2.52 -4.95
C VAL A 222 -2.15 2.92 -5.97
N MET A 223 -1.39 3.99 -5.69
CA MET A 223 -0.26 4.40 -6.52
C MET A 223 0.77 3.28 -6.69
N SER A 224 1.18 2.62 -5.61
CA SER A 224 2.17 1.54 -5.66
C SER A 224 1.69 0.36 -6.50
N SER A 225 0.43 -0.06 -6.32
CA SER A 225 -0.16 -1.17 -7.08
C SER A 225 -0.24 -0.88 -8.57
N LEU A 226 -0.74 0.30 -8.95
CA LEU A 226 -0.86 0.70 -10.36
C LEU A 226 0.51 0.96 -10.99
N TYR A 227 1.45 1.53 -10.25
CA TYR A 227 2.77 1.85 -10.77
C TYR A 227 3.58 0.58 -11.07
N SER A 228 3.40 -0.50 -10.30
CA SER A 228 3.96 -1.82 -10.63
C SER A 228 3.49 -2.33 -12.00
N VAL A 229 2.20 -2.19 -12.31
CA VAL A 229 1.65 -2.53 -13.63
C VAL A 229 2.25 -1.65 -14.73
N TRP A 230 2.33 -0.34 -14.47
CA TRP A 230 2.96 0.59 -15.40
C TRP A 230 4.42 0.26 -15.67
N ASP A 231 5.19 -0.12 -14.65
CA ASP A 231 6.61 -0.48 -14.75
C ASP A 231 6.81 -1.70 -15.66
N ILE A 232 6.00 -2.75 -15.47
CA ILE A 232 5.94 -3.91 -16.37
C ILE A 232 5.64 -3.48 -17.81
N CYS A 233 4.65 -2.60 -18.01
CA CYS A 233 4.26 -2.13 -19.34
C CYS A 233 5.36 -1.25 -20.00
N ASP A 234 5.99 -0.34 -19.27
CA ASP A 234 7.05 0.53 -19.77
C ASP A 234 8.28 -0.29 -20.19
N ASP A 235 8.69 -1.25 -19.37
CA ASP A 235 9.83 -2.14 -19.64
C ASP A 235 9.62 -3.00 -20.89
N LEU A 236 8.42 -3.52 -21.09
CA LEU A 236 8.11 -4.50 -22.14
C LEU A 236 7.61 -3.91 -23.45
N ILE A 237 6.83 -2.83 -23.40
CA ILE A 237 6.16 -2.25 -24.56
C ILE A 237 6.93 -1.03 -25.06
N MET A 238 7.28 -0.11 -24.16
CA MET A 238 7.84 1.19 -24.54
C MET A 238 9.35 1.17 -24.71
N ARG A 239 10.08 0.49 -23.82
CA ARG A 239 11.55 0.49 -23.81
C ARG A 239 12.19 -0.80 -24.32
N LYS A 240 11.44 -1.90 -24.37
CA LYS A 240 11.92 -3.26 -24.73
C LYS A 240 13.28 -3.55 -24.09
N VAL A 241 13.35 -3.40 -22.77
CA VAL A 241 14.62 -3.52 -22.03
C VAL A 241 15.01 -5.00 -21.95
N ASN A 242 16.10 -5.36 -22.64
CA ASN A 242 16.64 -6.73 -22.69
C ASN A 242 17.22 -7.24 -21.35
N SER A 243 17.23 -6.39 -20.32
CA SER A 243 17.64 -6.68 -18.95
C SER A 243 16.52 -6.58 -17.90
N SER A 244 15.27 -6.36 -18.32
CA SER A 244 14.10 -6.41 -17.40
C SER A 244 13.93 -7.80 -16.80
N ASP A 245 13.32 -7.93 -15.61
CA ASP A 245 13.14 -9.23 -14.95
C ASP A 245 12.36 -10.21 -15.83
N ALA A 246 11.36 -9.72 -16.58
CA ALA A 246 10.58 -10.51 -17.52
C ALA A 246 11.42 -11.01 -18.71
N SER A 247 12.36 -10.20 -19.20
CA SER A 247 13.29 -10.60 -20.26
C SER A 247 14.33 -11.61 -19.78
N VAL A 248 14.84 -11.46 -18.55
CA VAL A 248 15.79 -12.40 -17.93
C VAL A 248 15.09 -13.74 -17.64
N PHE A 249 13.84 -13.69 -17.17
CA PHE A 249 13.02 -14.88 -16.95
C PHE A 249 12.76 -15.63 -18.26
N ALA A 250 12.34 -14.93 -19.31
CA ALA A 250 12.12 -15.52 -20.63
C ALA A 250 13.40 -16.15 -21.22
N LYS A 251 14.56 -15.52 -21.04
CA LYS A 251 15.85 -16.09 -21.46
C LYS A 251 16.23 -17.36 -20.70
N ARG A 252 15.81 -17.49 -19.44
CA ARG A 252 16.19 -18.62 -18.57
C ARG A 252 15.21 -19.79 -18.65
N TYR A 253 13.91 -19.51 -18.72
CA TYR A 253 12.84 -20.51 -18.65
C TYR A 253 12.06 -20.66 -19.96
N GLY A 254 12.40 -19.87 -20.99
CA GLY A 254 11.73 -19.87 -22.28
C GLY A 254 10.50 -18.98 -22.35
N GLY A 255 9.96 -18.83 -23.56
CA GLY A 255 8.80 -17.98 -23.87
C GLY A 255 9.17 -16.55 -24.27
N SER A 256 8.14 -15.73 -24.53
CA SER A 256 8.30 -14.30 -24.82
C SER A 256 8.29 -13.50 -23.51
N SER A 257 9.17 -12.50 -23.40
CA SER A 257 9.17 -11.55 -22.27
C SER A 257 7.84 -10.84 -22.11
N GLN A 258 7.13 -10.60 -23.22
CA GLN A 258 5.81 -9.97 -23.22
C GLN A 258 4.75 -10.88 -22.59
N CYS A 259 4.82 -12.19 -22.84
CA CYS A 259 3.86 -13.15 -22.28
C CYS A 259 3.97 -13.20 -20.74
N TRP A 260 5.21 -13.35 -20.24
CA TRP A 260 5.46 -13.34 -18.79
C TRP A 260 5.08 -12.02 -18.13
N GLY A 261 5.38 -10.91 -18.80
CA GLY A 261 4.95 -9.59 -18.37
C GLY A 261 3.45 -9.40 -18.25
N VAL A 262 2.68 -9.82 -19.27
CA VAL A 262 1.22 -9.73 -19.24
C VAL A 262 0.66 -10.60 -18.10
N ILE A 263 1.20 -11.80 -17.90
CA ILE A 263 0.80 -12.67 -16.78
C ILE A 263 1.03 -11.96 -15.44
N TRP A 264 2.23 -11.40 -15.23
CA TRP A 264 2.54 -10.71 -13.96
C TRP A 264 1.72 -9.43 -13.77
N SER A 265 1.47 -8.68 -14.85
CA SER A 265 0.60 -7.51 -14.81
C SER A 265 -0.84 -7.87 -14.42
N ILE A 266 -1.39 -8.98 -14.95
CA ILE A 266 -2.71 -9.47 -14.56
C ILE A 266 -2.71 -9.86 -13.07
N ILE A 267 -1.67 -10.57 -12.61
CA ILE A 267 -1.54 -10.94 -11.19
C ILE A 267 -1.48 -9.68 -10.30
N SER A 268 -0.72 -8.66 -10.69
CA SER A 268 -0.64 -7.39 -9.95
C SER A 268 -2.01 -6.72 -9.79
N VAL A 269 -2.81 -6.67 -10.86
CA VAL A 269 -4.17 -6.11 -10.81
C VAL A 269 -5.08 -6.95 -9.92
N LEU A 270 -4.99 -8.29 -10.00
CA LEU A 270 -5.77 -9.19 -9.15
C LEU A 270 -5.39 -9.03 -7.67
N VAL A 271 -4.10 -8.90 -7.35
CA VAL A 271 -3.62 -8.68 -5.98
C VAL A 271 -4.18 -7.37 -5.41
N MET A 272 -4.22 -6.30 -6.22
CA MET A 272 -4.88 -5.05 -5.83
C MET A 272 -6.37 -5.25 -5.57
N ALA A 273 -7.08 -5.95 -6.45
CA ALA A 273 -8.50 -6.24 -6.28
C ALA A 273 -8.77 -7.06 -5.01
N VAL A 274 -7.93 -8.05 -4.71
CA VAL A 274 -7.99 -8.82 -3.47
C VAL A 274 -7.76 -7.92 -2.25
N GLY A 275 -6.81 -6.99 -2.29
CA GLY A 275 -6.59 -6.02 -1.21
C GLY A 275 -7.83 -5.15 -0.93
N ILE A 276 -8.52 -4.71 -1.98
CA ILE A 276 -9.76 -3.94 -1.88
C ILE A 276 -10.89 -4.79 -1.29
N VAL A 277 -11.11 -6.00 -1.83
CA VAL A 277 -12.15 -6.92 -1.35
C VAL A 277 -11.89 -7.34 0.09
N ALA A 278 -10.64 -7.61 0.45
CA ALA A 278 -10.24 -7.90 1.82
C ALA A 278 -10.50 -6.70 2.73
N GLY A 279 -10.24 -5.47 2.28
CA GLY A 279 -10.52 -4.25 3.04
C GLY A 279 -12.01 -4.08 3.32
N LEU A 280 -12.85 -4.30 2.31
CA LEU A 280 -14.30 -4.31 2.45
C LEU A 280 -14.78 -5.43 3.40
N ALA A 281 -14.17 -6.61 3.29
CA ALA A 281 -14.52 -7.74 4.12
C ALA A 281 -14.07 -7.54 5.57
N ALA A 282 -12.93 -6.89 5.83
CA ALA A 282 -12.38 -6.74 7.17
C ALA A 282 -12.94 -5.54 7.93
N PHE A 283 -13.24 -4.44 7.23
CA PHE A 283 -13.60 -3.16 7.85
C PHE A 283 -15.00 -2.72 7.44
N SER A 284 -15.99 -2.97 8.30
CA SER A 284 -17.40 -2.56 8.12
C SER A 284 -17.82 -1.37 8.99
N GLN A 285 -16.89 -0.82 9.78
CA GLN A 285 -17.14 0.25 10.75
C GLN A 285 -17.46 1.59 10.08
N SER A 286 -18.33 2.40 10.70
CA SER A 286 -18.62 3.77 10.24
C SER A 286 -17.46 4.73 10.51
N PHE A 287 -17.51 5.94 9.96
CA PHE A 287 -16.47 6.95 10.20
C PHE A 287 -16.39 7.35 11.67
N GLU A 288 -17.54 7.50 12.34
CA GLU A 288 -17.61 7.87 13.75
C GLU A 288 -16.98 6.80 14.63
N GLN A 289 -17.28 5.53 14.36
CA GLN A 289 -16.72 4.39 15.10
C GLN A 289 -15.21 4.29 14.91
N GLN A 290 -14.71 4.46 13.67
CA GLN A 290 -13.27 4.46 13.41
C GLN A 290 -12.55 5.63 14.11
N GLN A 291 -13.19 6.79 14.19
CA GLN A 291 -12.64 7.95 14.87
C GLN A 291 -12.61 7.75 16.39
N GLU A 292 -13.64 7.11 16.97
CA GLU A 292 -13.68 6.73 18.38
C GLU A 292 -12.58 5.72 18.71
N ASP A 293 -12.47 4.63 17.94
CA ASP A 293 -11.42 3.62 18.10
C ASP A 293 -10.01 4.25 18.01
N SER A 294 -9.82 5.22 17.11
CA SER A 294 -8.56 5.95 16.93
C SER A 294 -8.15 6.75 18.16
N LYS A 295 -9.10 7.24 18.99
CA LYS A 295 -8.79 7.97 20.22
C LYS A 295 -8.20 7.08 21.30
N HIS A 296 -8.58 5.80 21.32
CA HIS A 296 -8.05 4.81 22.27
C HIS A 296 -6.66 4.28 21.86
N PHE A 297 -6.29 4.36 20.57
CA PHE A 297 -5.00 3.90 20.05
C PHE A 297 -4.04 5.06 19.73
N ILE A 298 -3.05 5.28 20.61
CA ILE A 298 -2.07 6.37 20.56
C ILE A 298 -2.77 7.73 20.38
N PRO A 299 -3.30 8.31 21.48
CA PRO A 299 -4.07 9.55 21.42
C PRO A 299 -3.19 10.69 20.92
N THR A 300 -3.77 11.50 20.03
CA THR A 300 -3.20 12.71 19.45
C THR A 300 -4.24 13.79 19.39
#